data_AF-A0A2D6SQ50-F1
#
_entry.id   AF-A0A2D6SQ50-F1
#
_cell.length_a   1.000
_cell.length_b   1.000
_cell.length_c   1.000
_cell.angle_alpha   90.00
_cell.angle_beta   90.00
_cell.angle_gamma   90.00
#
_symmetry.space_group_name_H-M   'P 1'
#
loop_
_entity.id
_entity.type
_entity.pdbx_description
1 polymer ?
#
loop_
_entity_poly.entity_id
_entity_poly.type
_entity_poly.pdbx_seq_one_letter_code
_entity_poly.pdbx_strand_id
1 'polypeptide(L)'
;MNKKIIYLLFFLSVLIISSCDTQVIDDTPAPEPKCGIENCHGLDIKCGSNVPDFCTEIYKLGDKCRQFANCETIDGSCQFVSNEQFEECKSCVDNCVAQYEDDANKAFECESNC
;
A
#
# COMPACT_ATOMS: atom_id res chain seq x y z
N MET A 1 17.26 -62.41 -36.13
CA MET A 1 16.98 -61.09 -35.50
C MET A 1 15.69 -61.19 -34.71
N ASN A 2 15.74 -60.99 -33.40
CA ASN A 2 14.70 -61.42 -32.47
C ASN A 2 13.59 -60.35 -32.37
N LYS A 3 12.37 -60.65 -32.83
CA LYS A 3 11.25 -59.67 -32.90
C LYS A 3 10.97 -58.97 -31.55
N LYS A 4 11.28 -59.63 -30.42
CA LYS A 4 11.17 -59.05 -29.07
C LYS A 4 12.11 -57.87 -28.81
N ILE A 5 13.29 -57.84 -29.43
CA ILE A 5 14.28 -56.75 -29.26
C ILE A 5 13.86 -55.49 -30.04
N ILE A 6 13.19 -55.66 -31.19
CA ILE A 6 12.69 -54.55 -32.00
C ILE A 6 11.56 -53.80 -31.28
N TYR A 7 10.65 -54.52 -30.60
CA TYR A 7 9.59 -53.89 -29.80
C TYR A 7 10.13 -53.14 -28.57
N LEU A 8 11.19 -53.65 -27.95
CA LEU A 8 11.79 -53.02 -26.77
C LEU A 8 12.51 -51.71 -27.09
N LEU A 9 13.13 -51.62 -28.27
CA LEU A 9 13.77 -50.38 -28.77
C LEU A 9 12.74 -49.34 -29.22
N PHE A 10 11.58 -49.76 -29.73
CA PHE A 10 10.50 -48.85 -30.13
C PHE A 10 9.75 -48.24 -28.94
N PHE A 11 9.61 -48.97 -27.82
CA PHE A 11 9.00 -48.43 -26.61
C PHE A 11 9.90 -47.46 -25.85
N LEU A 12 11.24 -47.63 -25.94
CA LEU A 12 12.18 -46.74 -25.26
C LEU A 12 12.29 -45.35 -25.92
N SER A 13 12.04 -45.24 -27.22
CA SER A 13 12.14 -43.98 -27.95
C SER A 13 10.91 -43.07 -27.84
N VAL A 14 9.74 -43.62 -27.47
CA VAL A 14 8.49 -42.86 -27.33
C VAL A 14 8.38 -42.14 -25.97
N LEU A 15 9.17 -42.53 -24.97
CA LEU A 15 9.10 -41.97 -23.61
C LEU A 15 9.90 -40.66 -23.38
N ILE A 16 10.68 -40.18 -24.36
CA ILE A 16 11.62 -39.05 -24.15
C ILE A 16 11.08 -37.71 -24.67
N ILE A 17 9.93 -37.66 -25.34
CA ILE A 17 9.40 -36.41 -25.97
C ILE A 17 8.30 -35.72 -25.15
N SER A 18 8.02 -36.16 -23.91
CA SER A 18 6.82 -35.71 -23.17
C SER A 18 7.02 -34.60 -22.14
N SER A 19 8.14 -33.88 -22.14
CA SER A 19 8.41 -32.86 -21.10
C SER A 19 9.10 -31.62 -21.64
N CYS A 20 8.56 -31.04 -22.71
CA CYS A 20 8.73 -29.61 -22.98
C CYS A 20 7.52 -28.89 -22.43
N ASP A 21 7.45 -28.75 -21.09
CA ASP A 21 6.60 -27.75 -20.48
C ASP A 21 7.10 -26.38 -20.95
N THR A 22 6.41 -25.85 -21.96
CA THR A 22 6.62 -24.48 -22.41
C THR A 22 6.07 -23.61 -21.30
N GLN A 23 6.96 -23.07 -20.46
CA GLN A 23 6.56 -22.05 -19.51
C GLN A 23 6.15 -20.82 -20.31
N VAL A 24 4.82 -20.61 -20.39
CA VAL A 24 4.26 -19.35 -20.84
C VAL A 24 4.69 -18.33 -19.81
N ILE A 25 5.73 -17.55 -20.15
CA ILE A 25 6.12 -16.38 -19.36
C ILE A 25 5.00 -15.37 -19.61
N ASP A 26 4.14 -15.21 -18.60
CA ASP A 26 3.16 -14.13 -18.58
C ASP A 26 3.93 -12.83 -18.30
N ASP A 27 4.35 -12.16 -19.38
CA ASP A 27 5.02 -10.85 -19.36
C ASP A 27 4.06 -9.71 -18.98
N THR A 28 2.86 -10.01 -18.48
CA THR A 28 1.97 -8.98 -17.93
C THR A 28 2.66 -8.36 -16.71
N PRO A 29 3.01 -7.05 -16.74
CA PRO A 29 3.59 -6.40 -15.59
C PRO A 29 2.63 -6.55 -14.41
N ALA A 30 3.12 -7.08 -13.30
CA ALA A 30 2.34 -7.10 -12.07
C ALA A 30 1.87 -5.67 -11.78
N PRO A 31 0.60 -5.45 -11.43
CA PRO A 31 0.13 -4.12 -11.09
C PRO A 31 1.03 -3.55 -9.99
N GLU A 32 1.54 -2.34 -10.21
CA GLU A 32 2.39 -1.71 -9.21
C GLU A 32 1.64 -1.65 -7.88
N PRO A 33 2.29 -2.00 -6.76
CA PRO A 33 1.64 -1.92 -5.46
C PRO A 33 1.21 -0.48 -5.22
N LYS A 34 -0.08 -0.28 -4.92
CA LYS A 34 -0.59 1.03 -4.51
C LYS A 34 0.27 1.52 -3.33
N CYS A 35 0.67 2.79 -3.35
CA CYS A 35 1.26 3.46 -2.21
C CYS A 35 0.37 4.65 -1.87
N GLY A 36 -0.19 4.65 -0.67
CA GLY A 36 -1.09 5.70 -0.22
C GLY A 36 -1.35 5.60 1.27
N ILE A 37 -2.23 6.47 1.77
CA ILE A 37 -2.55 6.54 3.19
C ILE A 37 -3.55 5.43 3.55
N GLU A 38 -3.20 4.54 4.49
CA GLU A 38 -4.01 3.38 4.88
C GLU A 38 -5.04 3.70 5.98
N ASN A 39 -4.73 4.65 6.87
CA ASN A 39 -5.67 5.09 7.90
C ASN A 39 -6.54 6.24 7.39
N CYS A 40 -7.80 6.31 7.82
CA CYS A 40 -8.72 7.35 7.36
C CYS A 40 -8.64 8.68 8.13
N HIS A 41 -8.29 8.61 9.42
CA HIS A 41 -8.44 9.74 10.34
C HIS A 41 -7.23 9.91 11.26
N GLY A 42 -7.06 11.12 11.78
CA GLY A 42 -5.99 11.58 12.65
C GLY A 42 -4.72 11.99 11.91
N LEU A 43 -3.77 12.49 12.71
CA LEU A 43 -2.47 13.02 12.27
C LEU A 43 -1.36 11.98 12.15
N ASP A 44 -1.54 10.78 12.71
CA ASP A 44 -0.59 9.67 12.56
C ASP A 44 -0.77 9.02 11.19
N ILE A 45 -0.10 9.55 10.16
CA ILE A 45 -0.22 9.07 8.78
C ILE A 45 0.46 7.71 8.62
N LYS A 46 -0.33 6.70 8.25
CA LYS A 46 0.15 5.35 7.94
C LYS A 46 0.17 5.16 6.44
N CYS A 47 1.35 4.96 5.87
CA CYS A 47 1.50 4.71 4.45
C CYS A 47 1.66 3.21 4.18
N GLY A 48 1.05 2.74 3.10
CA GLY A 48 1.14 1.34 2.70
C GLY A 48 0.27 1.04 1.48
N SER A 49 0.02 -0.25 1.25
CA SER A 49 -0.71 -0.73 0.08
C SER A 49 -2.21 -0.93 0.32
N ASN A 50 -2.65 -0.90 1.56
CA ASN A 50 -4.07 -1.06 1.93
C ASN A 50 -4.78 0.30 1.95
N VAL A 51 -4.72 1.02 0.83
CA VAL A 51 -5.39 2.32 0.67
C VAL A 51 -6.90 2.10 0.68
N PRO A 52 -7.66 2.73 1.59
CA PRO A 52 -9.10 2.59 1.65
C PRO A 52 -9.76 3.31 0.47
N ASP A 53 -10.73 2.66 -0.16
CA ASP A 53 -11.53 3.29 -1.21
C ASP A 53 -12.51 4.32 -0.65
N PHE A 54 -12.92 4.16 0.62
CA PHE A 54 -13.82 5.06 1.33
C PHE A 54 -13.52 5.07 2.83
N CYS A 55 -13.81 6.20 3.46
CA CYS A 55 -13.66 6.42 4.89
C CYS A 55 -15.03 6.69 5.54
N THR A 56 -15.12 6.44 6.85
CA THR A 56 -16.29 6.83 7.63
C THR A 56 -16.43 8.35 7.70
N GLU A 57 -17.66 8.87 7.84
CA GLU A 57 -17.91 10.32 8.02
C GLU A 57 -17.57 10.84 9.43
N ILE A 58 -16.72 10.12 10.18
CA ILE A 58 -16.26 10.54 11.50
C ILE A 58 -15.13 11.55 11.29
N TYR A 59 -15.17 12.70 11.98
CA TYR A 59 -14.07 13.65 11.97
C TYR A 59 -13.21 13.49 13.23
N LYS A 60 -11.88 13.50 13.08
CA LYS A 60 -10.92 13.59 14.20
C LYS A 60 -10.08 14.87 14.08
N LEU A 61 -9.60 15.36 15.22
CA LEU A 61 -8.64 16.46 15.26
C LEU A 61 -7.46 16.16 14.33
N GLY A 62 -7.18 17.12 13.46
CA GLY A 62 -6.12 17.07 12.46
C GLY A 62 -6.47 16.34 11.17
N ASP A 63 -7.72 15.90 10.98
CA ASP A 63 -8.18 15.36 9.70
C ASP A 63 -8.00 16.38 8.57
N LYS A 64 -8.16 17.67 8.85
CA LYS A 64 -7.89 18.75 7.89
C LYS A 64 -6.44 18.76 7.40
N CYS A 65 -5.47 18.40 8.23
CA CYS A 65 -4.06 18.39 7.84
C CYS A 65 -3.72 17.28 6.83
N ARG A 66 -4.58 16.27 6.71
CA ARG A 66 -4.36 15.12 5.82
C ARG A 66 -4.41 15.50 4.34
N GLN A 67 -5.00 16.64 4.00
CA GLN A 67 -4.94 17.19 2.63
C GLN A 67 -3.51 17.52 2.19
N PHE A 68 -2.59 17.71 3.14
CA PHE A 68 -1.17 17.97 2.90
C PHE A 68 -0.31 16.70 3.09
N ALA A 69 -0.90 15.59 3.51
CA ALA A 69 -0.15 14.35 3.73
C ALA A 69 0.16 13.66 2.40
N ASN A 70 1.38 13.14 2.27
CA ASN A 70 1.82 12.44 1.06
C ASN A 70 2.52 11.13 1.41
N CYS A 71 2.25 10.09 0.63
CA CYS A 71 2.94 8.81 0.73
C CYS A 71 3.64 8.53 -0.60
N GLU A 72 4.92 8.18 -0.55
CA GLU A 72 5.72 7.87 -1.73
C GLU A 72 6.46 6.55 -1.58
N THR A 73 6.71 5.90 -2.72
CA THR A 73 7.58 4.71 -2.76
C THR A 73 9.04 5.16 -2.78
N ILE A 74 9.73 4.98 -1.66
CA ILE A 74 11.16 5.27 -1.49
C ILE A 74 11.89 3.95 -1.22
N ASP A 75 12.85 3.62 -2.09
CA ASP A 75 13.64 2.38 -2.03
C ASP A 75 12.79 1.10 -1.94
N GLY A 76 11.66 1.09 -2.66
CA GLY A 76 10.73 -0.05 -2.69
C GLY A 76 9.82 -0.17 -1.45
N SER A 77 9.85 0.80 -0.55
CA SER A 77 8.96 0.89 0.62
C SER A 77 8.04 2.11 0.52
N CYS A 78 6.76 1.97 0.86
CA CYS A 78 5.82 3.08 0.90
C CYS A 78 5.99 3.86 2.22
N GLN A 79 6.41 5.11 2.12
CA GLN A 79 6.81 5.94 3.25
C GLN A 79 6.05 7.26 3.27
N PHE A 80 5.81 7.80 4.47
CA PHE A 80 5.26 9.14 4.62
C PHE A 80 6.34 10.17 4.28
N VAL A 81 6.02 11.09 3.37
CA VAL A 81 6.89 12.19 2.99
C VAL A 81 6.29 13.46 3.58
N SER A 82 6.87 13.89 4.70
CA SER A 82 6.44 15.14 5.33
C SER A 82 6.86 16.35 4.49
N ASN A 83 6.08 17.42 4.59
CA ASN A 83 6.33 18.71 3.97
C ASN A 83 5.96 19.84 4.92
N GLU A 84 6.36 21.06 4.58
CA GLU A 84 6.16 22.25 5.41
C GLU A 84 4.68 22.50 5.73
N GLN A 85 3.76 22.35 4.76
CA GLN A 85 2.33 22.59 4.98
C GLN A 85 1.73 21.58 5.96
N PHE A 86 2.14 20.31 5.88
CA PHE A 86 1.70 19.28 6.82
C PHE A 86 2.22 19.57 8.24
N GLU A 87 3.51 19.90 8.38
CA GLU A 87 4.12 20.21 9.68
C GLU A 87 3.54 21.47 10.32
N GLU A 88 3.29 22.52 9.53
CA GLU A 88 2.62 23.73 10.00
C GLU A 88 1.21 23.44 10.51
N CYS A 89 0.41 22.70 9.73
CA CYS A 89 -0.93 22.32 10.13
C CYS A 89 -0.90 21.43 11.39
N LYS A 90 -0.04 20.41 11.41
CA LYS A 90 0.13 19.51 12.56
C LYS A 90 0.52 20.28 13.81
N SER A 91 1.49 21.19 13.72
CA SER A 91 1.91 22.05 14.82
C SER A 91 0.78 22.91 15.35
N CYS A 92 -0.03 23.50 14.46
CA CYS A 92 -1.22 24.26 14.84
C CYS A 92 -2.22 23.39 15.64
N VAL A 93 -2.53 22.19 15.15
CA VAL A 93 -3.45 21.26 15.83
C VAL A 93 -2.89 20.76 17.16
N ASP A 94 -1.60 20.40 17.21
CA ASP A 94 -0.93 19.97 18.44
C ASP A 94 -0.99 21.08 19.52
N ASN A 95 -0.82 22.35 19.12
CA ASN A 95 -0.97 23.48 20.02
C ASN A 95 -2.42 23.62 20.52
N CYS A 96 -3.42 23.43 19.66
CA CYS A 96 -4.84 23.44 20.06
C CYS A 96 -5.14 22.33 21.07
N VAL A 97 -4.63 21.11 20.86
CA VAL A 97 -4.78 19.98 21.78
C VAL A 97 -4.11 20.29 23.13
N ALA A 98 -2.89 20.83 23.12
CA ALA A 98 -2.17 21.17 24.34
C ALA A 98 -2.84 22.31 25.13
N GLN A 99 -3.41 23.30 24.44
CA GLN A 99 -4.08 24.44 25.09
C GLN A 99 -5.42 24.05 25.71
N TYR A 100 -6.12 23.07 25.13
CA TYR A 100 -7.48 22.68 25.51
C TYR A 100 -7.59 21.18 25.83
N GLU A 101 -6.59 20.63 26.54
CA GLU A 101 -6.48 19.19 26.86
C GLU A 101 -7.77 18.60 27.48
N ASP A 102 -8.44 19.37 28.34
CA ASP A 102 -9.67 18.96 29.03
C ASP A 102 -10.97 19.43 28.34
N ASP A 103 -10.89 20.11 27.19
CA ASP A 103 -12.04 20.72 26.51
C ASP A 103 -11.98 20.45 24.99
N ALA A 104 -12.43 19.26 24.60
CA ALA A 104 -12.41 18.82 23.20
C ALA A 104 -13.17 19.77 22.26
N ASN A 105 -14.26 20.39 22.71
CA ASN A 105 -15.02 21.33 21.89
C ASN A 105 -14.18 22.57 21.53
N LYS A 106 -13.43 23.10 22.50
CA LYS A 106 -12.50 24.21 22.23
C LYS A 106 -11.30 23.78 21.40
N ALA A 107 -10.81 22.55 21.54
CA ALA A 107 -9.76 22.03 20.68
C ALA A 107 -10.21 22.00 19.20
N PHE A 108 -11.43 21.55 18.91
CA PHE A 108 -12.01 21.58 17.57
C PHE A 108 -12.28 23.01 17.06
N GLU A 109 -12.79 23.89 17.93
CA GLU A 109 -12.97 25.31 17.57
C GLU A 109 -11.62 25.97 17.24
N CYS A 110 -10.58 25.68 18.01
CA CYS A 110 -9.22 26.13 17.75
C CYS A 110 -8.70 25.60 16.40
N GLU A 111 -8.83 24.29 16.15
CA GLU A 111 -8.42 23.66 14.88
C GLU A 111 -9.06 24.34 13.66
N SER A 112 -10.29 24.84 13.77
CA SER A 112 -10.96 25.51 12.63
C SER A 112 -10.22 26.76 12.11
N ASN A 113 -9.27 27.30 12.89
CA ASN A 113 -8.42 28.43 12.53
C ASN A 113 -7.03 28.01 12.02
N CYS A 114 -6.68 26.73 12.17
CA CYS A 114 -5.79 26.03 11.25
C CYS A 114 -6.60 25.77 9.96
#